data_AF-A0A8T4J2G2-F1
#
_entry.id   AF-A0A8T4J2G2-F1
#
_cell.length_a   1.000
_cell.length_b   1.000
_cell.length_c   1.000
_cell.angle_alpha   90.00
_cell.angle_beta   90.00
_cell.angle_gamma   90.00
#
_symmetry.space_group_name_H-M   'P 1'
#
loop_
_entity.id
_entity.type
_entity.pdbx_description
1 polymer ?
#
loop_
_entity_poly.entity_id
_entity_poly.type
_entity_poly.pdbx_seq_one_letter_code
_entity_poly.pdbx_strand_id
1 'polypeptide(L)'
;AAMMINGPWQVPVLNGQKKVDWAVATIPVPEGKRDAIPPIGGTVMTVPENEDASREKNAAKVLNCLNSEKNQLEWGQAVNNVPTRTAVA
;
A
#
# COMPACT_ATOMS: atom_id res chain seq x y z
N ALA A 1 -16.88 -15.09 -8.89
CA ALA A 1 -16.54 -14.27 -10.08
C ALA A 1 -15.18 -14.72 -10.61
N ALA A 2 -14.96 -14.69 -11.92
CA ALA A 2 -13.67 -15.09 -12.51
C ALA A 2 -12.61 -13.98 -12.46
N MET A 3 -13.02 -12.71 -12.34
CA MET A 3 -12.13 -11.54 -12.26
C MET A 3 -12.68 -10.54 -11.27
N MET A 4 -11.78 -9.77 -10.64
CA MET A 4 -12.09 -8.70 -9.69
C MET A 4 -11.05 -7.58 -9.81
N ILE A 5 -11.45 -6.33 -9.63
CA ILE A 5 -10.54 -5.20 -9.44
C ILE A 5 -10.44 -4.96 -7.94
N ASN A 6 -9.26 -5.22 -7.38
CA ASN A 6 -8.98 -5.07 -5.95
C ASN A 6 -7.64 -4.38 -5.76
N GLY A 7 -7.43 -3.82 -4.57
CA GLY A 7 -6.12 -3.34 -4.17
C GLY A 7 -5.16 -4.47 -3.75
N PRO A 8 -3.86 -4.18 -3.69
CA PRO A 8 -2.84 -5.20 -3.49
C PRO A 8 -2.86 -5.80 -2.07
N TRP A 9 -3.53 -5.14 -1.11
CA TRP A 9 -3.83 -5.67 0.23
C TRP A 9 -4.66 -6.96 0.24
N GLN A 10 -5.27 -7.36 -0.88
CA GLN A 10 -5.99 -8.64 -1.00
C GLN A 10 -5.06 -9.84 -1.29
N VAL A 11 -3.81 -9.61 -1.70
CA VAL A 11 -2.88 -10.70 -2.06
C VAL A 11 -2.64 -11.69 -0.91
N PRO A 12 -2.38 -11.26 0.35
CA PRO A 12 -2.24 -12.20 1.46
C PRO A 12 -3.50 -13.03 1.71
N VAL A 13 -4.68 -12.44 1.52
CA VAL A 13 -5.97 -13.12 1.69
C VAL A 13 -6.14 -14.19 0.60
N LEU A 14 -5.82 -13.86 -0.66
CA LEU A 14 -5.89 -14.77 -1.80
C LEU A 14 -4.85 -15.90 -1.70
N ASN A 15 -3.62 -15.61 -1.25
CA ASN A 15 -2.60 -16.62 -0.95
C ASN A 15 -3.05 -17.65 0.10
N GLY A 16 -3.95 -17.26 1.02
CA GLY A 16 -4.56 -18.17 1.98
C GLY A 16 -5.60 -19.13 1.37
N GLN A 17 -6.10 -18.86 0.16
CA GLN A 17 -7.16 -19.64 -0.47
C GLN A 17 -6.59 -20.84 -1.25
N LYS A 18 -6.47 -21.99 -0.59
CA LYS A 18 -5.86 -23.21 -1.19
C LYS A 18 -6.64 -23.86 -2.35
N LYS A 19 -7.88 -23.43 -2.59
CA LYS A 19 -8.77 -24.02 -3.61
C LYS A 19 -8.98 -23.13 -4.84
N VAL A 20 -8.27 -22.00 -4.90
CA VAL A 20 -8.44 -20.99 -5.94
C VAL A 20 -7.09 -20.68 -6.53
N ASP A 21 -6.92 -21.02 -7.80
CA ASP A 21 -5.81 -20.51 -8.59
C ASP A 21 -6.12 -19.07 -9.00
N TRP A 22 -5.20 -18.16 -8.71
CA TRP A 22 -5.37 -16.74 -8.99
C TRP A 22 -4.08 -16.13 -9.52
N ALA A 23 -4.22 -15.05 -10.26
CA ALA A 23 -3.11 -14.27 -10.81
C ALA A 23 -3.45 -12.78 -10.78
N VAL A 24 -2.42 -11.94 -10.91
CA VAL A 24 -2.57 -10.49 -11.09
C VAL A 24 -2.40 -10.16 -12.57
N ALA A 25 -3.22 -9.23 -13.07
CA ALA A 25 -3.06 -8.61 -14.38
C ALA A 25 -3.18 -7.10 -14.25
N THR A 26 -2.63 -6.36 -15.21
CA THR A 26 -2.84 -4.91 -15.33
C THR A 26 -4.31 -4.62 -15.61
N ILE A 27 -4.85 -3.53 -15.06
CA ILE A 27 -6.24 -3.14 -15.31
C ILE A 27 -6.41 -2.88 -16.82
N PRO A 28 -7.38 -3.53 -17.49
CA PRO A 28 -7.59 -3.35 -18.92
C PRO A 28 -8.08 -1.93 -19.22
N VAL A 29 -7.59 -1.37 -20.32
CA VAL A 29 -8.05 -0.07 -20.86
C VAL A 29 -8.76 -0.26 -22.20
N PRO A 30 -9.73 0.59 -22.56
CA PRO A 30 -10.37 0.54 -23.87
C PRO A 30 -9.36 0.74 -25.01
N GLU A 31 -9.57 0.02 -26.11
CA GLU A 31 -8.74 0.14 -27.32
C GLU A 31 -8.73 1.59 -27.85
N GLY A 32 -7.56 2.06 -28.29
CA GLY A 32 -7.37 3.45 -28.75
C GLY A 32 -7.26 4.48 -27.63
N LYS A 33 -7.19 4.07 -26.35
CA LYS A 33 -6.92 4.95 -25.20
C LYS A 33 -5.55 4.67 -24.57
N ARG A 34 -5.04 5.71 -23.90
CA ARG A 34 -3.73 5.85 -23.24
C ARG A 34 -3.51 4.81 -22.13
N ASP A 35 -2.28 4.80 -21.60
CA ASP A 35 -1.82 4.01 -20.46
C ASP A 35 -2.86 3.87 -19.34
N ALA A 36 -2.89 2.70 -18.69
CA ALA A 36 -3.74 2.47 -17.53
C ALA A 36 -3.35 3.41 -16.39
N ILE A 37 -4.29 4.26 -15.95
CA ILE A 37 -4.11 5.13 -14.78
C ILE A 37 -5.00 4.58 -13.65
N PRO A 38 -4.50 3.63 -12.84
CA PRO A 38 -5.24 3.15 -11.68
C PRO A 38 -5.35 4.26 -10.62
N PRO A 39 -6.45 4.33 -9.86
CA PRO A 39 -6.52 5.22 -8.71
C PRO A 39 -5.48 4.81 -7.65
N ILE A 40 -4.75 5.78 -7.12
CA ILE A 40 -3.87 5.56 -5.97
C ILE A 40 -4.73 5.61 -4.70
N GLY A 41 -4.89 4.46 -4.06
CA GLY A 41 -5.49 4.34 -2.73
C GLY A 41 -4.42 4.17 -1.65
N GLY A 42 -4.86 4.01 -0.40
CA GLY A 42 -3.98 3.69 0.72
C GLY A 42 -4.41 4.37 2.01
N THR A 43 -3.51 4.30 2.99
CA THR A 43 -3.69 4.94 4.29
C THR A 43 -2.52 5.89 4.52
N VAL A 44 -2.83 7.13 4.89
CA VAL A 44 -1.84 8.10 5.34
C VAL A 44 -1.91 8.22 6.85
N MET A 45 -0.76 8.36 7.49
CA MET A 45 -0.66 8.59 8.93
C MET A 45 -0.35 10.07 9.15
N THR A 46 -1.11 10.72 10.03
CA THR A 46 -0.97 12.15 10.36
C THR A 46 -0.67 12.34 11.84
N VAL A 47 -0.01 13.45 12.18
CA VAL A 47 0.14 13.90 13.57
C VAL A 47 -0.88 15.01 13.78
N PRO A 48 -1.89 14.83 14.65
CA PRO A 48 -2.82 15.89 14.98
C PRO A 48 -2.14 16.96 15.85
N GLU A 49 -2.63 18.19 15.76
CA GLU A 49 -2.24 19.28 16.66
C GLU A 49 -2.54 18.91 18.12
N ASN A 50 -1.66 19.31 19.02
CA ASN A 50 -1.75 19.06 20.44
C ASN A 50 -1.25 20.25 21.25
N GLU A 51 -1.92 20.51 22.38
CA GLU A 51 -1.48 21.55 23.32
C GLU A 51 -0.07 21.29 23.87
N ASP A 52 0.33 20.01 23.95
CA ASP A 52 1.68 19.59 24.31
C ASP A 52 2.51 19.24 23.08
N ALA A 53 3.34 20.20 22.64
CA ALA A 53 4.26 20.06 21.52
C ALA A 53 5.25 18.89 21.67
N SER A 54 5.51 18.38 22.89
CA SER A 54 6.36 17.21 23.08
C SER A 54 5.71 15.93 22.55
N ARG A 55 4.36 15.84 22.60
CA ARG A 55 3.60 14.70 22.08
C ARG A 55 3.63 14.66 20.57
N GLU A 56 3.46 15.79 19.91
CA GLU A 56 3.59 15.91 18.45
C GLU A 56 4.98 15.45 17.99
N LYS A 57 6.03 15.97 18.63
CA LYS A 57 7.42 15.60 18.32
C LYS A 57 7.68 14.11 18.48
N ASN A 58 7.13 13.49 19.52
CA ASN A 58 7.30 12.05 19.74
C ASN A 58 6.50 11.22 18.74
N ALA A 59 5.28 11.62 18.39
CA ALA A 59 4.50 10.98 17.33
C ALA A 59 5.22 11.05 15.98
N ALA A 60 5.79 12.23 15.64
CA ALA A 60 6.58 12.41 14.43
C ALA A 60 7.81 11.49 14.37
N LYS A 61 8.49 11.25 15.50
CA LYS A 61 9.61 10.28 15.57
C LYS A 61 9.15 8.86 15.21
N VAL A 62 8.00 8.44 15.73
CA VAL A 62 7.43 7.12 15.42
C VAL A 62 7.07 7.02 13.94
N LEU A 63 6.36 8.00 13.39
CA LEU A 63 5.99 8.01 11.97
C LEU A 63 7.23 8.02 11.05
N ASN A 64 8.28 8.76 11.42
CA ASN A 64 9.53 8.76 10.67
C ASN A 64 10.23 7.39 10.69
N CYS A 65 10.21 6.70 11.82
CA CYS A 65 10.72 5.34 11.92
C CYS A 65 9.95 4.39 10.98
N LEU A 66 8.61 4.40 11.04
CA LEU A 66 7.75 3.59 10.17
C LEU A 66 7.96 3.91 8.68
N ASN A 67 8.27 5.16 8.33
CA ASN A 67 8.52 5.63 6.97
C ASN A 67 9.99 5.51 6.51
N SER A 68 10.84 4.79 7.25
CA SER A 68 12.17 4.42 6.75
C SER A 68 12.06 3.42 5.60
N GLU A 69 13.03 3.42 4.68
CA GLU A 69 13.06 2.50 3.53
C GLU A 69 12.98 1.05 3.97
N LYS A 70 13.76 0.68 4.99
CA LYS A 70 13.74 -0.66 5.59
C LYS A 70 12.34 -1.06 6.05
N ASN A 71 11.71 -0.23 6.87
CA ASN A 71 10.40 -0.57 7.43
C ASN A 71 9.30 -0.57 6.37
N GLN A 72 9.37 0.30 5.36
CA GLN A 72 8.42 0.26 4.25
C GLN A 72 8.60 -0.99 3.38
N LEU A 73 9.84 -1.42 3.11
CA LEU A 73 10.10 -2.65 2.37
C LEU A 73 9.58 -3.89 3.13
N GLU A 74 9.90 -3.98 4.43
CA GLU A 74 9.43 -5.08 5.29
C GLU A 74 7.90 -5.11 5.37
N TRP A 75 7.25 -3.94 5.55
CA TRP A 75 5.79 -3.83 5.53
C TRP A 75 5.22 -4.27 4.18
N GLY A 76 5.79 -3.78 3.06
CA GLY A 76 5.32 -4.09 1.72
C GLY A 76 5.39 -5.58 1.41
N GLN A 77 6.47 -6.25 1.83
CA GLN A 77 6.59 -7.71 1.69
C GLN A 77 5.59 -8.48 2.56
N ALA A 78 5.25 -7.97 3.75
CA ALA A 78 4.38 -8.66 4.68
C ALA A 78 2.89 -8.60 4.29
N VAL A 79 2.40 -7.43 3.86
CA VAL A 79 0.96 -7.22 3.59
C VAL A 79 0.65 -6.78 2.17
N ASN A 80 1.67 -6.75 1.30
CA ASN A 80 1.56 -6.42 -0.11
C ASN A 80 1.03 -5.00 -0.37
N ASN A 81 1.29 -4.06 0.55
CA ASN A 81 1.16 -2.63 0.26
C ASN A 81 2.39 -2.16 -0.53
N VAL A 82 2.20 -1.23 -1.46
CA VAL A 82 3.30 -0.66 -2.25
C VAL A 82 4.04 0.39 -1.42
N PRO A 83 5.37 0.30 -1.23
CA PRO A 83 6.15 1.33 -0.56
C PRO A 83 6.03 2.69 -1.23
N THR A 84 6.04 3.77 -0.44
CA THR A 84 5.94 5.15 -0.94
C THR A 84 7.31 5.80 -1.15
N ARG A 85 8.37 5.20 -0.59
CA ARG A 85 9.76 5.55 -0.86
C ARG A 85 10.18 4.91 -2.19
N THR A 86 10.47 5.73 -3.20
CA THR A 86 10.80 5.27 -4.56
C THR A 86 12.00 4.33 -4.62
N ALA A 87 12.95 4.43 -3.68
CA ALA A 87 14.12 3.54 -3.61
C ALA A 87 13.77 2.08 -3.28
N VAL A 88 12.58 1.82 -2.73
CA VAL A 88 12.12 0.49 -2.30
C VAL A 88 10.71 0.16 -2.79
N ALA A 89 10.17 0.93 -3.74
CA ALA A 89 8.83 0.77 -4.29
C ALA A 89 8.73 -0.34 -5.34
#